data_AF-A0A4Z1H7L3-F1
#
_entry.id   AF-A0A4Z1H7L3-F1
#
_cell.length_a   1.000
_cell.length_b   1.000
_cell.length_c   1.000
_cell.angle_alpha   90.00
_cell.angle_beta   90.00
_cell.angle_gamma   90.00
#
_symmetry.space_group_name_H-M   'P 1'
#
loop_
_entity.id
_entity.type
_entity.pdbx_description
1 polymer ?
#
loop_
_entity_poly.entity_id
_entity_poly.type
_entity_poly.pdbx_seq_one_letter_code
_entity_poly.pdbx_strand_id
1 'polypeptide(L)'
;MKQIFIRPVLDGEFISKDLFTRIFDGSFGKRFKELGIKTIIGDLTQEHQLYKNVFPPHSYERLIDRLSWDYPRSIAKAVCAKYKPDHTSPNSPKEYWIEIFGKLYADMQIHSTMRGFLVAISSDVPIQSINRYRIDWRTESVDKRLPRVVGATHGTDMSIWFFGNGDLLNDNEKVLLRNWLKPMADFIQGNDFIWGTRSIKEIKFLTSDGNIQIRNDDIFPESIELWNLSKEVIESRNQSKQSKI
;
A
#
# COMPACT_ATOMS: atom_id res chain seq x y z
N MET A 1 2.36 -26.19 15.15
CA MET A 1 3.47 -25.25 15.39
C MET A 1 2.89 -23.91 15.83
N LYS A 2 3.44 -23.28 16.87
CA LYS A 2 3.05 -21.92 17.28
C LYS A 2 3.66 -20.94 16.27
N GLN A 3 2.86 -20.08 15.66
CA GLN A 3 3.36 -19.06 14.75
C GLN A 3 4.27 -18.09 15.52
N ILE A 4 5.48 -17.85 15.02
CA ILE A 4 6.42 -16.85 15.56
C ILE A 4 6.49 -15.71 14.57
N PHE A 5 6.22 -14.49 15.03
CA PHE A 5 6.35 -13.27 14.25
C PHE A 5 7.65 -12.56 14.63
N ILE A 6 8.59 -12.51 13.69
CA ILE A 6 9.83 -11.71 13.81
C ILE A 6 9.69 -10.54 12.85
N ARG A 7 9.98 -9.32 13.33
CA ARG A 7 9.80 -8.07 12.60
C ARG A 7 11.02 -7.15 12.82
N PRO A 8 11.31 -6.24 11.88
CA PRO A 8 12.28 -5.18 12.12
C PRO A 8 11.91 -4.34 13.36
N VAL A 9 12.92 -3.85 14.07
CA VAL A 9 12.76 -3.02 15.27
C VAL A 9 13.55 -1.73 15.12
N LEU A 10 13.14 -0.69 15.84
CA LEU A 10 13.87 0.59 15.93
C LEU A 10 15.07 0.42 16.88
N ASP A 11 16.12 -0.25 16.41
CA ASP A 11 17.33 -0.53 17.18
C ASP A 11 18.19 0.73 17.41
N GLY A 12 18.06 1.74 16.55
CA GLY A 12 18.88 2.95 16.55
C GLY A 12 20.25 2.78 15.89
N GLU A 13 20.50 1.61 15.29
CA GLU A 13 21.72 1.33 14.52
C GLU A 13 21.37 1.17 13.05
N PHE A 14 20.57 0.15 12.71
CA PHE A 14 20.09 -0.05 11.35
C PHE A 14 18.83 0.79 11.07
N ILE A 15 17.88 0.83 12.00
CA ILE A 15 16.65 1.61 11.89
C ILE A 15 16.60 2.66 13.01
N SER A 16 16.58 3.93 12.61
CA SER A 16 16.60 5.04 13.55
C SER A 16 15.41 5.03 14.52
N LYS A 17 15.68 5.32 15.80
CA LYS A 17 14.65 5.41 16.88
C LYS A 17 13.60 6.50 16.63
N ASP A 18 13.96 7.51 15.86
CA ASP A 18 13.12 8.66 15.53
C ASP A 18 12.49 8.57 14.12
N LEU A 19 12.59 7.43 13.42
CA LEU A 19 12.15 7.27 12.03
C LEU A 19 10.73 7.82 11.79
N PHE A 20 9.76 7.39 12.59
CA PHE A 20 8.37 7.82 12.43
C PHE A 20 8.16 9.29 12.80
N THR A 21 8.83 9.79 13.84
CA THR A 21 8.79 11.22 14.19
C THR A 21 9.27 12.07 13.02
N ARG A 22 10.40 11.67 12.39
CA ARG A 22 10.98 12.37 11.24
C ARG A 22 10.11 12.30 9.99
N ILE A 23 9.40 11.19 9.79
CA ILE A 23 8.40 11.10 8.72
C ILE A 23 7.27 12.08 9.02
N PHE A 24 6.74 12.10 10.25
CA PHE A 24 5.57 12.90 10.61
C PHE A 24 5.81 14.41 10.68
N ASP A 25 7.04 14.84 11.00
CA ASP A 25 7.43 16.26 11.09
C ASP A 25 8.02 16.82 9.77
N GLY A 26 8.19 15.98 8.74
CA GLY A 26 8.70 16.36 7.43
C GLY A 26 10.23 16.36 7.30
N SER A 27 10.99 16.24 8.39
CA SER A 27 12.45 16.22 8.33
C SER A 27 13.01 15.04 7.52
N PHE A 28 12.27 13.93 7.42
CA PHE A 28 12.57 12.85 6.50
C PHE A 28 12.46 13.30 5.04
N GLY A 29 11.40 14.01 4.67
CA GLY A 29 11.19 14.57 3.33
C GLY A 29 12.27 15.56 2.94
N LYS A 30 12.67 16.44 3.86
CA LYS A 30 13.82 17.35 3.66
C LYS A 30 15.10 16.58 3.35
N ARG A 31 15.42 15.54 4.14
CA ARG A 31 16.60 14.71 3.89
C ARG A 31 16.50 13.95 2.56
N PHE A 32 15.31 13.48 2.20
CA PHE A 32 15.02 12.80 0.95
C PHE A 32 15.35 13.69 -0.25
N LYS A 33 14.94 14.97 -0.18
CA LYS A 33 15.24 16.00 -1.17
C LYS A 33 16.74 16.31 -1.25
N GLU A 34 17.40 16.51 -0.11
CA GLU A 34 18.86 16.78 -0.06
C GLU A 34 19.69 15.70 -0.74
N LEU A 35 19.25 14.44 -0.63
CA LEU A 35 19.90 13.30 -1.26
C LEU A 35 19.49 13.11 -2.73
N GLY A 36 18.59 13.96 -3.27
CA GLY A 36 18.12 13.86 -4.65
C GLY A 36 17.38 12.56 -4.95
N ILE A 37 16.77 11.93 -3.95
CA ILE A 37 16.09 10.64 -4.14
C ILE A 37 14.80 10.86 -4.94
N LYS A 38 14.55 9.96 -5.88
CA LYS A 38 13.33 9.88 -6.69
C LYS A 38 12.68 8.53 -6.47
N THR A 39 11.35 8.45 -6.54
CA THR A 39 10.59 7.21 -6.37
C THR A 39 9.77 6.87 -7.60
N ILE A 40 9.70 5.59 -7.94
CA ILE A 40 8.57 4.98 -8.65
C ILE A 40 7.90 4.04 -7.67
N ILE A 41 6.67 4.32 -7.26
CA ILE A 41 6.00 3.61 -6.18
C ILE A 41 4.48 3.54 -6.43
N GLY A 42 3.86 2.42 -6.08
CA GLY A 42 2.47 2.19 -6.38
C GLY A 42 1.97 0.87 -5.80
N ASP A 43 0.73 0.55 -6.12
CA ASP A 43 0.02 -0.62 -5.60
C ASP A 43 -0.91 -1.25 -6.62
N LEU A 44 -1.52 -2.38 -6.25
CA LEU A 44 -2.54 -3.04 -7.05
C LEU A 44 -3.95 -2.65 -6.56
N THR A 45 -4.95 -2.77 -7.42
CA THR A 45 -6.34 -2.46 -7.05
C THR A 45 -6.91 -3.47 -6.05
N GLN A 46 -6.60 -4.75 -6.22
CA GLN A 46 -7.23 -5.87 -5.49
C GLN A 46 -6.29 -6.52 -4.46
N GLU A 47 -5.38 -5.76 -3.84
CA GLU A 47 -4.43 -6.24 -2.80
C GLU A 47 -5.11 -7.12 -1.73
N HIS A 48 -6.35 -6.78 -1.35
CA HIS A 48 -7.13 -7.49 -0.33
C HIS A 48 -7.43 -8.97 -0.62
N GLN A 49 -7.43 -9.40 -1.89
CA GLN A 49 -7.94 -10.73 -2.28
C GLN A 49 -7.11 -11.90 -1.71
N LEU A 50 -5.79 -11.76 -1.59
CA LEU A 50 -4.96 -12.79 -0.96
C LEU A 50 -4.96 -12.65 0.56
N TYR A 51 -4.85 -11.43 1.07
CA TYR A 51 -4.76 -11.17 2.52
C TYR A 51 -5.98 -11.65 3.30
N LYS A 52 -7.19 -11.54 2.73
CA LYS A 52 -8.43 -11.92 3.42
C LYS A 52 -8.46 -13.37 3.89
N ASN A 53 -7.69 -14.25 3.26
CA ASN A 53 -7.66 -15.69 3.57
C ASN A 53 -6.61 -16.04 4.64
N VAL A 54 -5.76 -15.10 5.07
CA VAL A 54 -4.63 -15.37 5.98
C VAL A 54 -5.05 -15.15 7.44
N PHE A 55 -5.47 -16.24 8.09
CA PHE A 55 -6.01 -16.25 9.46
C PHE A 55 -7.20 -15.29 9.64
N PRO A 56 -8.31 -15.53 8.91
CA PRO A 56 -9.42 -14.60 8.92
C PRO A 56 -10.14 -14.55 10.27
N PRO A 57 -10.59 -13.36 10.70
CA PRO A 57 -11.44 -13.21 11.86
C PRO A 57 -12.88 -13.66 11.56
N HIS A 58 -13.64 -13.93 12.63
CA HIS A 58 -15.05 -14.32 12.57
C HIS A 58 -15.94 -13.47 13.49
N SER A 59 -15.37 -12.43 14.13
CA SER A 59 -16.09 -11.47 14.96
C SER A 59 -15.32 -10.15 15.00
N TYR A 60 -15.96 -9.10 15.52
CA TYR A 60 -15.34 -7.80 15.74
C TYR A 60 -14.10 -7.87 16.67
N GLU A 61 -14.22 -8.60 17.77
CA GLU A 61 -13.13 -8.80 18.75
C GLU A 61 -11.97 -9.55 18.10
N ARG A 62 -12.28 -10.56 17.27
CA ARG A 62 -11.27 -11.33 16.54
C ARG A 62 -10.61 -10.51 15.44
N LEU A 63 -11.31 -9.57 14.81
CA LEU A 63 -10.72 -8.62 13.86
C LEU A 63 -9.65 -7.76 14.57
N ILE A 64 -10.00 -7.20 15.74
CA ILE A 64 -9.04 -6.42 16.55
C ILE A 64 -7.86 -7.29 16.96
N ASP A 65 -8.10 -8.51 17.46
CA ASP A 65 -7.03 -9.41 17.89
C ASP A 65 -6.11 -9.76 16.72
N ARG A 66 -6.66 -10.07 15.54
CA ARG A 66 -5.88 -10.41 14.35
C ARG A 66 -5.04 -9.23 13.87
N LEU A 67 -5.59 -8.01 13.81
CA LEU A 67 -4.80 -6.82 13.48
C LEU A 67 -3.73 -6.52 14.53
N SER A 68 -4.02 -6.85 15.80
CA SER A 68 -3.06 -6.65 16.90
C SER A 68 -1.82 -7.55 16.82
N TRP A 69 -1.78 -8.50 15.87
CA TRP A 69 -0.57 -9.28 15.59
C TRP A 69 0.49 -8.44 14.87
N ASP A 70 0.07 -7.46 14.07
CA ASP A 70 0.96 -6.63 13.25
C ASP A 70 0.98 -5.15 13.71
N TYR A 71 -0.05 -4.71 14.43
CA TYR A 71 -0.20 -3.32 14.89
C TYR A 71 -0.42 -3.21 16.39
N PRO A 72 -0.03 -2.10 17.05
CA PRO A 72 -0.42 -1.83 18.42
C PRO A 72 -1.94 -1.90 18.61
N ARG A 73 -2.40 -2.57 19.68
CA ARG A 73 -3.84 -2.78 19.97
C ARG A 73 -4.65 -1.48 19.99
N SER A 74 -4.04 -0.34 20.37
CA SER A 74 -4.68 0.98 20.32
C SER A 74 -5.04 1.40 18.88
N ILE A 75 -4.13 1.19 17.93
CA ILE A 75 -4.35 1.46 16.51
C ILE A 75 -5.41 0.50 15.99
N ALA A 76 -5.26 -0.81 16.25
CA ALA A 76 -6.23 -1.83 15.83
C ALA A 76 -7.66 -1.49 16.30
N LYS A 77 -7.83 -1.06 17.56
CA LYS A 77 -9.14 -0.62 18.06
C LYS A 77 -9.67 0.62 17.34
N ALA A 78 -8.83 1.63 17.12
CA ALA A 78 -9.22 2.87 16.47
C ALA A 78 -9.70 2.64 15.03
N VAL A 79 -8.90 1.92 14.23
CA VAL A 79 -9.24 1.62 12.82
C VAL A 79 -10.44 0.68 12.69
N CYS A 80 -10.61 -0.25 13.64
CA CYS A 80 -11.78 -1.13 13.66
C CYS A 80 -13.06 -0.42 14.10
N ALA A 81 -13.00 0.74 14.76
CA ALA A 81 -14.17 1.37 15.39
C ALA A 81 -15.34 1.60 14.42
N LYS A 82 -15.05 1.91 13.15
CA LYS A 82 -16.05 2.12 12.09
C LYS A 82 -16.74 0.84 11.59
N TYR A 83 -16.19 -0.33 11.93
CA TYR A 83 -16.74 -1.65 11.58
C TYR A 83 -17.41 -2.34 12.78
N LYS A 84 -17.70 -1.58 13.84
CA LYS A 84 -18.60 -2.09 14.88
C LYS A 84 -19.91 -2.49 14.20
N PRO A 85 -20.44 -3.68 14.51
CA PRO A 85 -21.60 -4.19 13.79
C PRO A 85 -22.78 -3.25 14.03
N ASP A 86 -23.21 -2.58 12.97
CA ASP A 86 -24.63 -2.31 12.77
C ASP A 86 -25.12 -3.43 11.85
N HIS A 87 -26.05 -4.25 12.32
CA HIS A 87 -26.39 -5.56 11.74
C HIS A 87 -27.11 -5.48 10.37
N THR A 88 -26.49 -4.90 9.35
CA THR A 88 -27.11 -4.63 8.04
C THR A 88 -26.36 -5.25 6.85
N SER A 89 -25.38 -6.13 7.07
CA SER A 89 -24.66 -6.78 5.97
C SER A 89 -25.52 -7.86 5.29
N PRO A 90 -25.54 -7.91 3.94
CA PRO A 90 -26.20 -8.99 3.19
C PRO A 90 -25.41 -10.31 3.18
N ASN A 91 -24.14 -10.30 3.62
CA ASN A 91 -23.29 -11.50 3.67
C ASN A 91 -23.51 -12.28 4.97
N SER A 92 -23.14 -13.58 4.97
CA SER A 92 -23.06 -14.29 6.23
C SER A 92 -22.06 -13.60 7.18
N PRO A 93 -22.25 -13.66 8.51
CA PRO A 93 -21.32 -13.02 9.45
C PRO A 93 -19.86 -13.42 9.23
N LYS A 94 -19.60 -14.68 8.85
CA LYS A 94 -18.26 -15.18 8.57
C LYS A 94 -17.64 -14.51 7.34
N GLU A 95 -18.36 -14.48 6.21
CA GLU A 95 -17.89 -13.87 4.96
C GLU A 95 -17.72 -12.36 5.13
N TYR A 96 -18.62 -11.71 5.87
CA TYR A 96 -18.49 -10.30 6.23
C TYR A 96 -17.16 -10.00 6.90
N TRP A 97 -16.80 -10.73 7.96
CA TRP A 97 -15.54 -10.48 8.69
C TRP A 97 -14.29 -10.79 7.86
N ILE A 98 -14.35 -11.80 6.99
CA ILE A 98 -13.27 -12.11 6.03
C ILE A 98 -13.06 -10.93 5.08
N GLU A 99 -14.12 -10.41 4.46
CA GLU A 99 -14.05 -9.32 3.50
C GLU A 99 -13.60 -8.01 4.14
N ILE A 100 -14.14 -7.68 5.33
CA ILE A 100 -13.70 -6.51 6.10
C ILE A 100 -12.23 -6.62 6.45
N PHE A 101 -11.78 -7.79 6.93
CA PHE A 101 -10.38 -8.00 7.25
C PHE A 101 -9.48 -7.81 6.03
N GLY A 102 -9.83 -8.42 4.89
CA GLY A 102 -9.05 -8.27 3.66
C GLY A 102 -8.86 -6.82 3.26
N LYS A 103 -9.96 -6.06 3.19
CA LYS A 103 -9.95 -4.64 2.81
C LYS A 103 -9.14 -3.81 3.80
N LEU A 104 -9.49 -3.90 5.09
CA LEU A 104 -8.82 -3.12 6.13
C LEU A 104 -7.33 -3.46 6.23
N TYR A 105 -6.95 -4.73 6.08
CA TYR A 105 -5.56 -5.14 6.14
C TYR A 105 -4.77 -4.61 4.94
N ALA A 106 -5.32 -4.67 3.73
CA ALA A 106 -4.71 -4.07 2.54
C ALA A 106 -4.62 -2.53 2.65
N ASP A 107 -5.66 -1.89 3.17
CA ASP A 107 -5.67 -0.44 3.42
C ASP A 107 -4.54 -0.04 4.37
N MET A 108 -4.38 -0.74 5.49
CA MET A 108 -3.33 -0.43 6.46
C MET A 108 -1.93 -0.79 5.96
N GLN A 109 -1.73 -1.98 5.39
CA GLN A 109 -0.40 -2.47 4.99
C GLN A 109 0.12 -1.76 3.74
N ILE A 110 -0.75 -1.45 2.78
CA ILE A 110 -0.37 -0.99 1.45
C ILE A 110 -0.92 0.41 1.20
N HIS A 111 -2.25 0.53 1.06
CA HIS A 111 -2.84 1.70 0.40
C HIS A 111 -2.62 3.00 1.19
N SER A 112 -2.97 2.99 2.47
CA SER A 112 -2.86 4.14 3.38
C SER A 112 -1.41 4.45 3.73
N THR A 113 -0.61 3.44 4.09
CA THR A 113 0.79 3.63 4.47
C THR A 113 1.61 4.26 3.34
N MET A 114 1.47 3.77 2.11
CA MET A 114 2.16 4.35 0.95
C MET A 114 1.75 5.82 0.72
N ARG A 115 0.45 6.11 0.69
CA ARG A 115 -0.06 7.45 0.40
C ARG A 115 0.29 8.45 1.50
N GLY A 116 0.18 8.04 2.76
CA GLY A 116 0.57 8.83 3.92
C GLY A 116 2.06 9.16 3.92
N PHE A 117 2.92 8.18 3.63
CA PHE A 117 4.35 8.41 3.45
C PHE A 117 4.64 9.40 2.33
N LEU A 118 3.99 9.23 1.17
CA LEU A 118 4.16 10.13 0.03
C LEU A 118 3.73 11.57 0.35
N VAL A 119 2.60 11.75 1.05
CA VAL A 119 2.18 13.07 1.52
C VAL A 119 3.21 13.68 2.47
N ALA A 120 3.71 12.89 3.42
CA ALA A 120 4.69 13.33 4.40
C ALA A 120 6.00 13.85 3.77
N ILE A 121 6.45 13.25 2.66
CA ILE A 121 7.64 13.72 1.95
C ILE A 121 7.34 14.82 0.92
N SER A 122 6.12 14.92 0.42
CA SER A 122 5.75 15.82 -0.68
C SER A 122 5.83 17.31 -0.35
N SER A 123 5.89 17.68 0.93
CA SER A 123 6.09 19.07 1.36
C SER A 123 7.46 19.62 0.95
N ASP A 124 8.48 18.76 0.90
CA ASP A 124 9.86 19.15 0.57
C ASP A 124 10.32 18.62 -0.79
N VAL A 125 9.89 17.41 -1.13
CA VAL A 125 10.30 16.69 -2.34
C VAL A 125 9.49 17.18 -3.54
N PRO A 126 10.13 17.63 -4.64
CA PRO A 126 9.43 18.06 -5.85
C PRO A 126 8.54 16.95 -6.40
N ILE A 127 7.34 17.31 -6.87
CA ILE A 127 6.38 16.31 -7.36
C ILE A 127 6.93 15.47 -8.52
N GLN A 128 7.84 16.03 -9.32
CA GLN A 128 8.52 15.34 -10.42
C GLN A 128 9.44 14.20 -9.93
N SER A 129 9.79 14.19 -8.65
CA SER A 129 10.56 13.12 -8.00
C SER A 129 9.66 12.04 -7.37
N ILE A 130 8.34 12.24 -7.35
CA ILE A 130 7.36 11.30 -6.79
C ILE A 130 6.49 10.74 -7.92
N ASN A 131 6.86 9.57 -8.45
CA ASN A 131 6.20 8.95 -9.58
C ASN A 131 5.29 7.83 -9.09
N ARG A 132 3.97 8.08 -9.10
CA ARG A 132 2.97 7.17 -8.52
C ARG A 132 2.32 6.30 -9.59
N TYR A 133 2.03 5.05 -9.28
CA TYR A 133 1.18 4.20 -10.12
C TYR A 133 0.12 3.42 -9.34
N ARG A 134 -0.84 2.89 -10.08
CA ARG A 134 -1.68 1.78 -9.63
C ARG A 134 -2.00 0.86 -10.81
N ILE A 135 -2.11 -0.43 -10.55
CA ILE A 135 -2.32 -1.45 -11.59
C ILE A 135 -3.60 -2.24 -11.27
N ASP A 136 -4.49 -2.34 -12.26
CA ASP A 136 -5.71 -3.15 -12.24
C ASP A 136 -5.69 -4.25 -13.31
N TRP A 137 -4.49 -4.54 -13.81
CA TRP A 137 -4.24 -5.48 -14.89
C TRP A 137 -3.23 -6.54 -14.46
N ARG A 138 -3.30 -7.72 -15.07
CA ARG A 138 -2.32 -8.78 -14.87
C ARG A 138 -2.12 -9.57 -16.15
N THR A 139 -0.96 -10.19 -16.31
CA THR A 139 -0.69 -11.06 -17.44
C THR A 139 -1.54 -12.33 -17.38
N GLU A 140 -1.89 -12.90 -18.53
CA GLU A 140 -2.60 -14.18 -18.65
C GLU A 140 -1.82 -15.32 -18.00
N SER A 141 -0.49 -15.24 -17.98
CA SER A 141 0.35 -16.25 -17.31
C SER A 141 0.06 -16.41 -15.81
N VAL A 142 -0.48 -15.39 -15.14
CA VAL A 142 -0.91 -15.48 -13.74
C VAL A 142 -2.06 -16.46 -13.56
N ASP A 143 -2.88 -16.68 -14.60
CA ASP A 143 -4.04 -17.58 -14.56
C ASP A 143 -3.66 -19.04 -14.25
N LYS A 144 -2.41 -19.43 -14.54
CA LYS A 144 -1.88 -20.77 -14.20
C LYS A 144 -1.81 -21.02 -12.69
N ARG A 145 -1.75 -19.95 -11.88
CA ARG A 145 -1.52 -20.01 -10.43
C ARG A 145 -2.66 -19.40 -9.61
N LEU A 146 -3.38 -18.43 -10.17
CA LEU A 146 -4.45 -17.71 -9.47
C LEU A 146 -5.68 -17.52 -10.38
N PRO A 147 -6.90 -17.75 -9.89
CA PRO A 147 -8.13 -17.52 -10.66
C PRO A 147 -8.26 -16.08 -11.18
N ARG A 148 -8.86 -15.88 -12.37
CA ARG A 148 -9.10 -14.53 -12.94
C ARG A 148 -9.88 -13.61 -12.01
N VAL A 149 -10.82 -14.16 -11.26
CA VAL A 149 -11.69 -13.40 -10.34
C VAL A 149 -10.94 -12.67 -9.23
N VAL A 150 -9.69 -13.06 -8.89
CA VAL A 150 -8.91 -12.33 -7.88
C VAL A 150 -8.28 -11.04 -8.43
N GLY A 151 -8.30 -10.82 -9.76
CA GLY A 151 -7.79 -9.61 -10.39
C GLY A 151 -6.29 -9.37 -10.17
N ALA A 152 -5.89 -8.10 -10.26
CA ALA A 152 -4.56 -7.61 -9.91
C ALA A 152 -4.43 -7.53 -8.39
N THR A 153 -3.85 -8.56 -7.79
CA THR A 153 -3.67 -8.70 -6.33
C THR A 153 -2.21 -8.95 -5.98
N HIS A 154 -1.88 -8.91 -4.70
CA HIS A 154 -0.52 -8.94 -4.18
C HIS A 154 0.40 -9.93 -4.91
N GLY A 155 1.48 -9.42 -5.52
CA GLY A 155 2.49 -10.22 -6.23
C GLY A 155 2.11 -10.67 -7.65
N THR A 156 0.90 -10.39 -8.13
CA THR A 156 0.53 -10.69 -9.54
C THR A 156 1.21 -9.78 -10.55
N ASP A 157 1.62 -8.59 -10.13
CA ASP A 157 2.37 -7.61 -10.92
C ASP A 157 3.84 -7.98 -11.12
N MET A 158 4.35 -9.01 -10.44
CA MET A 158 5.70 -9.51 -10.68
C MET A 158 5.91 -9.91 -12.15
N SER A 159 4.89 -10.46 -12.81
CA SER A 159 4.96 -10.77 -14.24
C SER A 159 4.98 -9.53 -15.14
N ILE A 160 4.60 -8.36 -14.63
CA ILE A 160 4.76 -7.08 -15.32
C ILE A 160 6.22 -6.63 -15.15
N TRP A 161 6.68 -6.47 -13.91
CA TRP A 161 8.01 -5.92 -13.61
C TRP A 161 9.17 -6.76 -14.16
N PHE A 162 9.01 -8.09 -14.18
CA PHE A 162 10.00 -9.04 -14.69
C PHE A 162 9.65 -9.59 -16.07
N PHE A 163 8.84 -8.86 -16.85
CA PHE A 163 8.54 -9.16 -18.25
C PHE A 163 8.19 -10.65 -18.49
N GLY A 164 7.19 -11.14 -17.75
CA GLY A 164 6.73 -12.52 -17.74
C GLY A 164 7.07 -13.27 -16.45
N ASN A 165 8.10 -12.85 -15.71
CA ASN A 165 8.57 -13.52 -14.49
C ASN A 165 8.81 -15.03 -14.70
N GLY A 166 9.49 -15.37 -15.80
CA GLY A 166 9.78 -16.75 -16.21
C GLY A 166 8.68 -17.43 -17.03
N ASP A 167 7.49 -16.84 -17.15
CA ASP A 167 6.45 -17.31 -18.06
C ASP A 167 6.50 -16.66 -19.44
N LEU A 168 5.85 -17.31 -20.41
CA LEU A 168 5.62 -16.73 -21.74
C LEU A 168 4.56 -15.63 -21.69
N LEU A 169 4.83 -14.53 -22.37
CA LEU A 169 3.88 -13.46 -22.68
C LEU A 169 3.38 -13.63 -24.11
N ASN A 170 2.11 -13.31 -24.35
CA ASN A 170 1.59 -13.16 -25.70
C ASN A 170 2.09 -11.83 -26.32
N ASP A 171 1.92 -11.66 -27.62
CA ASP A 171 2.51 -10.51 -28.33
C ASP A 171 1.87 -9.17 -27.94
N ASN A 172 0.58 -9.15 -27.64
CA ASN A 172 -0.12 -7.95 -27.16
C ASN A 172 0.39 -7.54 -25.78
N GLU A 173 0.59 -8.51 -24.87
CA GLU A 173 1.19 -8.27 -23.55
C GLU A 173 2.60 -7.70 -23.69
N LYS A 174 3.45 -8.24 -24.57
CA LYS A 174 4.80 -7.71 -24.80
C LYS A 174 4.76 -6.24 -25.21
N VAL A 175 3.86 -5.87 -26.13
CA VAL A 175 3.71 -4.47 -26.57
C VAL A 175 3.27 -3.59 -25.41
N LEU A 176 2.23 -4.00 -24.68
CA LEU A 176 1.72 -3.27 -23.51
C LEU A 176 2.81 -3.08 -22.44
N LEU A 177 3.50 -4.16 -22.06
CA LEU A 177 4.53 -4.11 -21.03
C LEU A 177 5.74 -3.29 -21.45
N ARG A 178 6.14 -3.30 -22.73
CA ARG A 178 7.18 -2.39 -23.22
C ARG A 178 6.79 -0.93 -23.04
N ASN A 179 5.53 -0.58 -23.34
CA ASN A 179 5.02 0.77 -23.17
C ASN A 179 4.94 1.17 -21.68
N TRP A 180 4.46 0.26 -20.82
CA TRP A 180 4.39 0.49 -19.37
C TRP A 180 5.77 0.66 -18.72
N LEU A 181 6.70 -0.23 -19.05
CA LEU A 181 8.02 -0.32 -18.42
C LEU A 181 9.04 0.66 -18.99
N LYS A 182 8.81 1.26 -20.17
CA LYS A 182 9.74 2.22 -20.78
C LYS A 182 10.22 3.31 -19.80
N PRO A 183 9.35 4.08 -19.13
CA PRO A 183 9.81 5.10 -18.17
C PRO A 183 10.54 4.50 -16.97
N MET A 184 10.26 3.25 -16.60
CA MET A 184 10.99 2.55 -15.52
C MET A 184 12.40 2.19 -15.98
N ALA A 185 12.55 1.68 -17.20
CA ALA A 185 13.85 1.38 -17.80
C ALA A 185 14.72 2.65 -17.89
N ASP A 186 14.13 3.79 -18.26
CA ASP A 186 14.82 5.08 -18.28
C ASP A 186 15.22 5.52 -16.87
N PHE A 187 14.32 5.41 -15.89
CA PHE A 187 14.59 5.72 -14.48
C PHE A 187 15.76 4.92 -13.92
N ILE A 188 15.81 3.60 -14.16
CA ILE A 188 16.91 2.74 -13.67
C ILE A 188 18.25 3.11 -14.31
N GLN A 189 18.24 3.47 -15.60
CA GLN A 189 19.45 3.86 -16.32
C GLN A 189 19.95 5.26 -15.92
N GLY A 190 19.17 6.01 -15.13
CA GLY A 190 19.48 7.39 -14.79
C GLY A 190 19.22 8.37 -15.94
N ASN A 191 18.46 7.95 -16.95
CA ASN A 191 18.08 8.80 -18.08
C ASN A 191 16.95 9.75 -17.68
N ASP A 192 16.78 10.82 -18.46
CA ASP A 192 15.56 11.62 -18.40
C ASP A 192 14.35 10.78 -18.81
N PHE A 193 13.26 10.90 -18.05
CA PHE A 193 12.04 10.14 -18.30
C PHE A 193 10.81 10.98 -17.98
N ILE A 194 9.70 10.64 -18.64
CA ILE A 194 8.40 11.28 -18.42
C ILE A 194 7.46 10.24 -17.83
N TRP A 195 7.11 10.40 -16.55
CA TRP A 195 6.15 9.53 -15.90
C TRP A 195 4.71 9.86 -16.27
N GLY A 196 4.36 11.15 -16.16
CA GLY A 196 3.09 11.74 -16.58
C GLY A 196 2.29 12.42 -15.46
N THR A 197 2.49 12.06 -14.19
CA THR A 197 1.79 12.67 -13.05
C THR A 197 2.28 14.09 -12.77
N ARG A 198 1.35 14.98 -12.42
CA ARG A 198 1.57 16.41 -12.16
C ARG A 198 1.21 16.84 -10.74
N SER A 199 0.48 16.00 -10.00
CA SER A 199 0.13 16.26 -8.61
C SER A 199 0.31 15.01 -7.75
N ILE A 200 0.42 15.20 -6.43
CA ILE A 200 0.51 14.08 -5.48
C ILE A 200 -0.74 13.20 -5.50
N LYS A 201 -1.86 13.70 -6.01
CA LYS A 201 -3.15 12.99 -6.10
C LYS A 201 -3.30 12.22 -7.40
N GLU A 202 -2.43 12.42 -8.37
CA GLU A 202 -2.46 11.71 -9.64
C GLU A 202 -1.65 10.42 -9.58
N ILE A 203 -2.08 9.46 -10.38
CA ILE A 203 -1.43 8.17 -10.59
C ILE A 203 -1.36 7.84 -12.07
N LYS A 204 -0.29 7.15 -12.45
CA LYS A 204 -0.25 6.38 -13.68
C LYS A 204 -0.99 5.07 -13.47
N PHE A 205 -2.11 4.90 -14.17
CA PHE A 205 -3.03 3.78 -13.97
C PHE A 205 -2.98 2.84 -15.16
N LEU A 206 -2.70 1.56 -14.92
CA LEU A 206 -2.88 0.48 -15.89
C LEU A 206 -4.26 -0.15 -15.62
N THR A 207 -5.22 0.08 -16.51
CA THR A 207 -6.60 -0.39 -16.37
C THR A 207 -6.73 -1.88 -16.66
N SER A 208 -7.81 -2.50 -16.18
CA SER A 208 -8.10 -3.92 -16.38
C SER A 208 -8.21 -4.35 -17.85
N ASP A 209 -8.50 -3.43 -18.77
CA ASP A 209 -8.54 -3.65 -20.23
C ASP A 209 -7.20 -3.34 -20.93
N GLY A 210 -6.15 -2.99 -20.19
CA GLY A 210 -4.80 -2.80 -20.71
C GLY A 210 -4.51 -1.39 -21.23
N ASN A 211 -5.30 -0.39 -20.85
CA ASN A 211 -5.02 1.01 -21.17
C ASN A 211 -4.15 1.67 -20.10
N ILE A 212 -3.27 2.58 -20.53
CA ILE A 212 -2.40 3.36 -19.65
C ILE A 212 -2.89 4.81 -19.64
N GLN A 213 -3.25 5.32 -18.46
CA GLN A 213 -3.76 6.68 -18.32
C GLN A 213 -3.21 7.38 -17.07
N ILE A 214 -3.16 8.71 -17.10
CA ILE A 214 -2.96 9.52 -15.89
C ILE A 214 -4.34 9.92 -15.38
N ARG A 215 -4.63 9.66 -14.10
CA ARG A 215 -5.90 10.02 -13.48
C ARG A 215 -5.72 10.35 -12.00
N ASN A 216 -6.74 10.95 -11.40
CA ASN A 216 -6.80 11.10 -9.95
C ASN A 216 -6.91 9.72 -9.28
N ASP A 217 -6.26 9.60 -8.14
CA ASP A 217 -6.29 8.40 -7.30
C ASP A 217 -7.55 8.40 -6.45
N ASP A 218 -8.52 7.58 -6.86
CA ASP A 218 -9.88 7.58 -6.32
C ASP A 218 -9.94 7.22 -4.82
N ILE A 219 -8.96 6.46 -4.31
CA ILE A 219 -8.91 6.05 -2.89
C ILE A 219 -8.01 6.95 -2.04
N PHE A 220 -7.45 8.01 -2.63
CA PHE A 220 -6.51 8.89 -1.95
C PHE A 220 -7.12 9.54 -0.70
N PRO A 221 -8.35 10.11 -0.73
CA PRO A 221 -8.94 10.73 0.46
C PRO A 221 -9.07 9.77 1.64
N GLU A 222 -9.66 8.59 1.43
CA GLU A 222 -9.90 7.58 2.47
C GLU A 222 -8.58 7.01 3.00
N SER A 223 -7.60 6.86 2.12
CA SER A 223 -6.26 6.40 2.50
C SER A 223 -5.54 7.40 3.41
N ILE A 224 -5.67 8.70 3.14
CA ILE A 224 -5.07 9.75 3.97
C ILE A 224 -5.81 9.89 5.31
N GLU A 225 -7.13 9.74 5.33
CA GLU A 225 -7.90 9.70 6.58
C GLU A 225 -7.40 8.58 7.51
N LEU A 226 -7.24 7.36 6.99
CA LEU A 226 -6.73 6.23 7.76
C LEU A 226 -5.29 6.44 8.27
N TRP A 227 -4.46 7.10 7.47
CA TRP A 227 -3.08 7.44 7.85
C TRP A 227 -3.08 8.44 9.02
N ASN A 228 -3.88 9.49 8.92
CA ASN A 228 -3.99 10.53 9.95
C ASN A 228 -4.53 9.94 11.26
N LEU A 229 -5.57 9.10 11.20
CA LEU A 229 -6.07 8.38 12.38
C LEU A 229 -4.96 7.57 13.07
N SER A 230 -4.15 6.87 12.29
CA SER A 230 -3.04 6.07 12.82
C SER A 230 -1.95 6.94 13.45
N LYS A 231 -1.60 8.06 12.79
CA LYS A 231 -0.65 9.06 13.28
C LYS A 231 -1.11 9.67 14.62
N GLU A 232 -2.35 10.14 14.70
CA GLU A 232 -2.93 10.74 15.90
C GLU A 232 -2.90 9.80 17.12
N VAL A 233 -3.22 8.52 16.90
CA VAL A 233 -3.16 7.49 17.95
C VAL A 233 -1.72 7.27 18.44
N ILE A 234 -0.74 7.31 17.54
CA ILE A 234 0.67 7.17 17.90
C ILE A 234 1.15 8.38 18.71
N GLU A 235 0.84 9.60 18.26
CA GLU A 235 1.23 10.84 18.92
C GLU A 235 0.62 10.94 20.34
N SER A 236 -0.68 10.64 20.48
CA SER A 236 -1.38 10.62 21.77
C SER A 236 -0.75 9.60 22.75
N ARG A 237 -0.34 8.44 22.24
CA ARG A 237 0.34 7.42 23.06
C ARG A 237 1.72 7.88 23.53
N ASN A 238 2.46 8.61 22.70
CA ASN A 238 3.78 9.11 23.08
C ASN A 238 3.69 10.23 24.13
N GLN A 239 2.72 11.14 23.98
CA GLN A 239 2.45 12.19 24.98
C GLN A 239 2.07 11.61 26.35
N SER A 240 1.18 10.60 26.38
CA SER A 240 0.78 9.95 27.64
C SER A 240 1.90 9.15 28.33
N LYS A 241 2.96 8.78 27.61
CA LYS A 241 4.16 8.17 28.20
C LYS A 241 5.08 9.24 28.80
N GLN A 242 5.21 10.39 28.14
CA GLN A 242 6.04 11.50 28.64
C GLN A 242 5.43 12.15 29.89
N SER A 243 4.10 12.23 30.00
CA SER A 243 3.43 12.80 31.18
C SER A 243 3.44 11.91 32.43
N LYS A 244 3.96 10.68 32.33
CA LYS A 244 4.08 9.71 33.43
C LYS A 244 5.52 9.55 33.95
N ILE A 245 6.46 10.34 33.41
CA ILE A 245 7.86 10.45 33.83
C ILE A 245 8.01 11.80 34.51
#